data_AF-A0A966FE99-F1
#
_entry.id   AF-A0A966FE99-F1
#
_cell.length_a   1.000
_cell.length_b   1.000
_cell.length_c   1.000
_cell.angle_alpha   90.00
_cell.angle_beta   90.00
_cell.angle_gamma   90.00
#
_symmetry.space_group_name_H-M   'P 1'
#
loop_
_entity.id
_entity.type
_entity.pdbx_description
1 polymer ?
#
loop_
_entity_poly.entity_id
_entity_poly.type
_entity_poly.pdbx_seq_one_letter_code
_entity_poly.pdbx_strand_id
1 'polypeptide(L)'
;MLDDATTLLAALRMGWQTPQHSENWRHPVAILTDLLSTARLITDTTPQAELVKSFLEMPRRAALSMLAGAWQESESFNELRQIPGLVCEGEWTNSPLITRHSLLNLLATIPHNQWWSLPAFIRAVKENNPDFQRPAGDYDSWFIRRAGSETYLRGFEHWDEVDGALIRYLVTGPLFWLGMTDLASAEDGGLATAFRIKSNVEGQMSDFRPSTFNEKGKLTVTSDGKINVPRLVPRA
;
A
#
# COMPACT_ATOMS: atom_id res chain seq x y z
N MET A 1 -7.79 4.89 -1.74
CA MET A 1 -6.46 5.45 -2.05
C MET A 1 -6.57 6.77 -2.77
N LEU A 2 -6.94 6.83 -4.07
CA LEU A 2 -6.96 8.11 -4.81
C LEU A 2 -7.90 9.17 -4.23
N ASP A 3 -9.07 8.77 -3.73
CA ASP A 3 -10.06 9.69 -3.18
C ASP A 3 -9.52 10.31 -1.88
N ASP A 4 -9.06 9.49 -0.93
CA ASP A 4 -8.38 9.92 0.30
C ASP A 4 -7.13 10.77 0.03
N ALA A 5 -6.33 10.43 -0.99
CA ALA A 5 -5.16 11.21 -1.41
C ALA A 5 -5.56 12.61 -1.89
N THR A 6 -6.63 12.72 -2.68
CA THR A 6 -7.18 14.02 -3.11
C THR A 6 -7.74 14.82 -1.92
N THR A 7 -8.43 14.16 -0.99
CA THR A 7 -8.92 14.80 0.24
C THR A 7 -7.77 15.33 1.09
N LEU A 8 -6.68 14.55 1.24
CA LEU A 8 -5.48 14.99 1.96
C LEU A 8 -4.82 16.20 1.29
N LEU A 9 -4.63 16.16 -0.03
CA LEU A 9 -4.05 17.29 -0.78
C LEU A 9 -4.87 18.57 -0.62
N ALA A 10 -6.21 18.47 -0.62
CA ALA A 10 -7.09 19.59 -0.38
C ALA A 10 -6.96 20.13 1.06
N ALA A 11 -6.92 19.24 2.06
CA ALA A 11 -6.73 19.63 3.47
C ALA A 11 -5.39 20.34 3.70
N LEU A 12 -4.30 19.80 3.15
CA LEU A 12 -2.96 20.39 3.23
C LEU A 12 -2.92 21.78 2.57
N ARG A 13 -3.58 21.95 1.41
CA ARG A 13 -3.71 23.25 0.74
C ARG A 13 -4.44 24.29 1.61
N MET A 14 -5.35 23.85 2.47
CA MET A 14 -6.06 24.71 3.43
C MET A 14 -5.27 24.96 4.73
N GLY A 15 -4.03 24.47 4.84
CA GLY A 15 -3.18 24.65 6.01
C GLY A 15 -3.46 23.67 7.16
N TRP A 16 -4.17 22.58 6.91
CA TRP A 16 -4.43 21.57 7.94
C TRP A 16 -3.20 20.69 8.14
N GLN A 17 -2.43 20.93 9.21
CA GLN A 17 -1.19 20.20 9.48
C GLN A 17 -1.41 18.73 9.82
N THR A 18 -2.50 18.44 10.51
CA THR A 18 -3.00 17.09 10.74
C THR A 18 -4.50 17.15 10.46
N PRO A 19 -4.98 16.68 9.30
CA PRO A 19 -6.40 16.43 9.16
C PRO A 19 -6.76 15.49 10.30
N GLN A 20 -7.49 15.97 11.31
CA GLN A 20 -8.05 15.09 12.34
C GLN A 20 -8.75 13.97 11.59
N HIS A 21 -8.54 12.72 12.01
CA HIS A 21 -9.21 11.56 11.44
C HIS A 21 -10.69 11.91 11.27
N SER A 22 -11.11 12.26 10.05
CA SER A 22 -12.54 12.32 9.80
C SER A 22 -12.98 10.86 9.77
N GLU A 23 -14.18 10.57 10.25
CA GLU A 23 -14.73 9.21 10.30
C GLU A 23 -14.76 8.53 8.90
N ASN A 24 -14.44 9.27 7.85
CA ASN A 24 -14.52 8.87 6.44
C ASN A 24 -13.18 8.46 5.81
N TRP A 25 -12.03 8.58 6.49
CA TRP A 25 -10.75 8.13 5.93
C TRP A 25 -10.68 6.61 5.91
N ARG A 26 -10.40 6.03 4.74
CA ARG A 26 -10.27 4.57 4.59
C ARG A 26 -8.84 4.11 4.82
N HIS A 27 -7.87 5.02 4.73
CA HIS A 27 -6.44 4.74 4.87
C HIS A 27 -5.83 5.66 5.94
N PRO A 28 -4.86 5.17 6.74
CA PRO A 28 -4.13 6.01 7.68
C PRO A 28 -3.49 7.23 6.99
N VAL A 29 -3.62 8.41 7.62
CA VAL A 29 -3.08 9.67 7.11
C VAL A 29 -1.56 9.57 6.88
N ALA A 30 -0.83 8.95 7.81
CA ALA A 30 0.62 8.78 7.69
C ALA A 30 1.02 8.07 6.39
N ILE A 31 0.32 7.00 6.02
CA ILE A 31 0.57 6.22 4.79
C ILE A 31 0.28 7.07 3.55
N LEU A 32 -0.80 7.84 3.56
CA LEU A 32 -1.14 8.74 2.46
C LEU A 32 -0.09 9.85 2.31
N THR A 33 0.38 10.42 3.41
CA THR A 33 1.47 11.40 3.41
C THR A 33 2.74 10.81 2.82
N ASP A 34 3.16 9.62 3.28
CA ASP A 34 4.36 8.94 2.76
C ASP A 34 4.25 8.65 1.26
N LEU A 35 3.07 8.20 0.81
CA LEU A 35 2.81 7.91 -0.61
C LEU A 35 2.82 9.19 -1.47
N LEU A 36 2.19 10.26 -1.01
CA LEU A 36 2.18 11.55 -1.70
C LEU A 36 3.57 12.19 -1.75
N SER A 37 4.34 12.07 -0.67
CA SER A 37 5.73 12.54 -0.59
C SER A 37 6.63 11.76 -1.56
N THR A 38 6.49 10.43 -1.56
CA THR A 38 7.16 9.53 -2.53
C THR A 38 6.83 9.90 -3.98
N ALA A 39 5.57 10.24 -4.27
CA ALA A 39 5.13 10.70 -5.59
C ALA A 39 5.49 12.17 -5.90
N ARG A 40 6.20 12.86 -4.99
CA ARG A 40 6.59 14.28 -5.07
C ARG A 40 5.40 15.23 -5.21
N LEU A 41 4.21 14.80 -4.81
CA LEU A 41 3.00 15.62 -4.81
C LEU A 41 2.97 16.58 -3.63
N ILE A 42 3.73 16.27 -2.57
CA ILE A 42 3.97 17.15 -1.43
C ILE A 42 5.47 17.20 -1.12
N THR A 43 5.91 18.31 -0.54
CA THR A 43 7.21 18.42 0.14
C THR A 43 6.91 18.82 1.57
N ASP A 44 7.31 17.97 2.52
CA ASP A 44 6.86 17.98 3.92
C ASP A 44 5.34 17.89 4.00
N THR A 45 4.66 19.03 4.13
CA THR A 45 3.19 19.16 4.17
C THR A 45 2.67 20.14 3.12
N THR A 46 3.55 20.61 2.21
CA THR A 46 3.22 21.62 1.20
C THR A 46 2.91 20.95 -0.15
N PRO A 47 1.67 21.06 -0.67
CA PRO A 47 1.33 20.53 -2.00
C PRO A 47 2.08 21.23 -3.14
N GLN A 48 2.64 20.43 -4.05
CA GLN A 48 3.37 20.91 -5.23
C GLN A 48 2.38 21.24 -6.36
N ALA A 49 2.01 22.52 -6.50
CA ALA A 49 0.86 22.96 -7.30
C ALA A 49 0.75 22.34 -8.71
N GLU A 50 1.81 22.41 -9.52
CA GLU A 50 1.78 21.90 -10.91
C GLU A 50 1.69 20.37 -10.97
N LEU A 51 2.40 19.67 -10.08
CA LEU A 51 2.36 18.20 -10.01
C LEU A 51 1.01 17.71 -9.48
N VAL A 52 0.45 18.39 -8.49
CA VAL A 52 -0.88 18.11 -7.95
C VAL A 52 -1.95 18.36 -9.01
N LYS A 53 -1.89 19.47 -9.74
CA LYS A 53 -2.80 19.73 -10.85
C LYS A 53 -2.74 18.61 -11.88
N SER A 54 -1.53 18.27 -12.33
CA SER A 54 -1.31 17.19 -13.31
C SER A 54 -1.87 15.85 -12.81
N PHE A 55 -1.65 15.51 -11.54
CA PHE A 55 -2.16 14.30 -10.91
C PHE A 55 -3.69 14.26 -10.81
N LEU A 56 -4.33 15.40 -10.48
CA LEU A 56 -5.79 15.49 -10.38
C LEU A 56 -6.48 15.40 -11.74
N GLU A 57 -5.83 15.87 -12.80
CA GLU A 57 -6.31 15.78 -14.20
C GLU A 57 -6.09 14.39 -14.82
N MET A 58 -5.32 13.49 -14.17
CA MET A 58 -5.09 12.14 -14.69
C MET A 58 -6.35 11.26 -14.58
N PRO A 59 -6.64 10.44 -15.62
CA PRO A 59 -7.59 9.34 -15.49
C PRO A 59 -7.20 8.42 -14.32
N ARG A 60 -8.18 7.79 -13.66
CA ARG A 60 -7.93 7.04 -12.40
C ARG A 60 -6.88 5.95 -12.56
N ARG A 61 -6.86 5.28 -13.72
CA ARG A 61 -5.84 4.30 -14.06
C ARG A 61 -4.44 4.91 -14.06
N ALA A 62 -4.27 6.04 -14.73
CA ALA A 62 -2.98 6.71 -14.84
C ALA A 62 -2.52 7.24 -13.47
N ALA A 63 -3.41 7.85 -12.70
CA ALA A 63 -3.12 8.32 -11.35
C ALA A 63 -2.70 7.19 -10.40
N LEU A 64 -3.40 6.04 -10.42
CA LEU A 64 -2.99 4.87 -9.63
C LEU A 64 -1.66 4.31 -10.09
N SER A 65 -1.45 4.18 -11.41
CA SER A 65 -0.17 3.71 -11.95
C SER A 65 1.00 4.62 -11.57
N MET A 66 0.79 5.93 -11.54
CA MET A 66 1.77 6.90 -11.07
C MET A 66 2.12 6.67 -9.59
N LEU A 67 1.12 6.56 -8.70
CA LEU A 67 1.36 6.30 -7.28
C LEU A 67 2.03 4.93 -7.06
N ALA A 68 1.63 3.92 -7.83
CA ALA A 68 2.22 2.59 -7.80
C ALA A 68 3.69 2.59 -8.21
N GLY A 69 4.04 3.25 -9.31
CA GLY A 69 5.42 3.37 -9.75
C GLY A 69 6.27 4.16 -8.75
N ALA A 70 5.72 5.25 -8.20
CA ALA A 70 6.40 6.01 -7.15
C ALA A 70 6.68 5.14 -5.92
N TRP A 71 5.69 4.37 -5.44
CA TRP A 71 5.84 3.44 -4.34
C TRP A 71 6.88 2.34 -4.62
N GLN A 72 6.81 1.70 -5.79
CA GLN A 72 7.73 0.62 -6.18
C GLN A 72 9.19 1.08 -6.13
N GLU A 73 9.48 2.27 -6.66
CA GLU A 73 10.84 2.83 -6.74
C GLU A 73 11.28 3.59 -5.47
N SER A 74 10.47 3.58 -4.40
CA SER A 74 10.75 4.39 -3.21
C SER A 74 11.77 3.75 -2.26
N GLU A 75 12.84 4.48 -1.96
CA GLU A 75 13.78 4.12 -0.90
C GLU A 75 13.29 4.55 0.50
N SER A 76 12.41 5.55 0.57
CA SER A 76 11.96 6.15 1.84
C SER A 76 10.64 5.60 2.36
N PHE A 77 9.79 5.04 1.49
CA PHE A 77 8.53 4.41 1.91
C PHE A 77 8.84 3.11 2.65
N ASN A 78 8.79 3.15 3.99
CA ASN A 78 9.22 2.04 4.84
C ASN A 78 8.04 1.26 5.41
N GLU A 79 7.65 0.19 4.73
CA GLU A 79 6.49 -0.63 5.07
C GLU A 79 6.59 -1.22 6.48
N LEU A 80 7.79 -1.65 6.91
CA LEU A 80 8.01 -2.23 8.22
C LEU A 80 7.65 -1.25 9.35
N ARG A 81 8.00 0.03 9.16
CA ARG A 81 7.69 1.10 10.13
C ARG A 81 6.22 1.53 10.11
N GLN A 82 5.46 1.13 9.09
CA GLN A 82 4.03 1.41 8.97
C GLN A 82 3.14 0.30 9.55
N ILE A 83 3.71 -0.85 9.92
CA ILE A 83 2.94 -1.98 10.46
C ILE A 83 2.28 -1.56 11.78
N PRO A 84 0.94 -1.55 11.85
CA PRO A 84 0.25 -1.22 13.09
C PRO A 84 0.62 -2.21 14.20
N GLY A 85 0.96 -1.68 15.37
CA GLY A 85 1.30 -2.49 16.54
C GLY A 85 2.78 -2.88 16.66
N LEU A 86 3.64 -2.53 15.69
CA LEU A 86 5.09 -2.59 15.83
C LEU A 86 5.67 -1.22 16.14
N VAL A 87 6.68 -1.19 17.02
CA VAL A 87 7.46 0.00 17.34
C VAL A 87 8.92 -0.29 16.99
N CYS A 88 9.47 0.51 16.07
CA CYS A 88 10.84 0.39 15.58
C CYS A 88 11.71 1.49 16.21
N GLU A 89 12.60 1.13 17.13
CA GLU A 89 13.45 2.04 17.90
C GLU A 89 14.92 1.93 17.52
N GLY A 90 15.74 2.89 17.95
CA GLY A 90 17.19 2.89 17.71
C GLY A 90 17.61 3.29 16.30
N GLU A 91 18.92 3.21 16.07
CA GLU A 91 19.61 3.75 14.88
C GLU A 91 19.82 2.71 13.76
N TRP A 92 19.17 1.55 13.84
CA TRP A 92 19.28 0.55 12.77
C TRP A 92 18.48 0.98 11.54
N THR A 93 18.99 0.58 10.39
CA THR A 93 18.38 0.83 9.09
C THR A 93 18.03 -0.50 8.41
N ASN A 94 16.90 -0.50 7.70
CA ASN A 94 16.57 -1.52 6.72
C ASN A 94 16.65 -0.92 5.32
N SER A 95 16.45 -1.76 4.30
CA SER A 95 16.40 -1.34 2.90
C SER A 95 15.00 -1.60 2.33
N PRO A 96 14.02 -0.68 2.53
CA PRO A 96 12.64 -0.90 2.10
C PRO A 96 12.51 -1.27 0.62
N LEU A 97 13.25 -0.57 -0.25
CA LEU A 97 13.25 -0.84 -1.69
C LEU A 97 13.71 -2.27 -2.01
N ILE A 98 14.83 -2.71 -1.43
CA ILE A 98 15.36 -4.05 -1.66
C ILE A 98 14.37 -5.10 -1.14
N THR A 99 13.87 -4.92 0.09
CA THR A 99 12.89 -5.84 0.69
C THR A 99 11.61 -5.92 -0.14
N ARG A 100 11.09 -4.79 -0.62
CA ARG A 100 9.92 -4.72 -1.50
C ARG A 100 10.17 -5.47 -2.80
N HIS A 101 11.28 -5.21 -3.49
CA HIS A 101 11.61 -5.89 -4.74
C HIS A 101 11.79 -7.40 -4.55
N SER A 102 12.42 -7.83 -3.46
CA SER A 102 12.48 -9.25 -3.09
C SER A 102 11.08 -9.87 -2.99
N LEU A 103 10.16 -9.23 -2.27
CA LEU A 103 8.78 -9.72 -2.14
C LEU A 103 7.99 -9.67 -3.45
N LEU A 104 8.14 -8.60 -4.24
CA LEU A 104 7.50 -8.50 -5.56
C LEU A 104 8.01 -9.59 -6.51
N ASN A 105 9.30 -9.90 -6.50
CA ASN A 105 9.87 -10.99 -7.29
C ASN A 105 9.33 -12.36 -6.85
N LEU A 106 9.13 -12.59 -5.56
CA LEU A 106 8.50 -13.82 -5.06
C LEU A 106 7.03 -13.89 -5.49
N LEU A 107 6.29 -12.78 -5.37
CA LEU A 107 4.89 -12.70 -5.81
C LEU A 107 4.73 -12.85 -7.33
N ALA A 108 5.70 -12.41 -8.12
CA ALA A 108 5.71 -12.53 -9.58
C ALA A 108 5.69 -13.99 -10.07
N THR A 109 6.10 -14.94 -9.22
CA THR A 109 6.05 -16.38 -9.53
C THR A 109 4.64 -16.97 -9.44
N ILE A 110 3.71 -16.24 -8.83
CA ILE A 110 2.33 -16.69 -8.61
C ILE A 110 1.50 -16.43 -9.88
N PRO A 111 0.73 -17.43 -10.37
CA PRO A 111 -0.19 -17.24 -11.48
C PRO A 111 -1.17 -16.09 -11.23
N HIS A 112 -1.24 -15.17 -12.19
CA HIS A 112 -2.19 -14.07 -12.16
C HIS A 112 -3.64 -14.57 -12.22
N ASN A 113 -4.56 -13.76 -11.68
CA ASN A 113 -6.00 -14.00 -11.68
C ASN A 113 -6.44 -15.31 -10.99
N GLN A 114 -5.56 -15.93 -10.18
CA GLN A 114 -5.88 -17.09 -9.33
C GLN A 114 -5.85 -16.72 -7.85
N TRP A 115 -6.71 -17.35 -7.05
CA TRP A 115 -6.74 -17.17 -5.61
C TRP A 115 -5.67 -18.03 -4.93
N TRP A 116 -4.87 -17.40 -4.07
CA TRP A 116 -3.79 -18.03 -3.32
C TRP A 116 -3.98 -17.81 -1.82
N SER A 117 -3.62 -18.80 -1.02
CA SER A 117 -3.65 -18.71 0.44
C SER A 117 -2.52 -17.80 0.93
N LEU A 118 -2.88 -16.72 1.62
CA LEU A 118 -1.91 -15.79 2.21
C LEU A 118 -1.06 -16.47 3.31
N PRO A 119 -1.63 -17.24 4.26
CA PRO A 119 -0.84 -18.00 5.22
C PRO A 119 0.12 -19.01 4.56
N ALA A 120 -0.30 -19.70 3.49
CA ALA A 120 0.57 -20.64 2.80
C ALA A 120 1.73 -19.94 2.09
N PHE A 121 1.46 -18.78 1.48
CA PHE A 121 2.51 -17.95 0.87
C PHE A 121 3.52 -17.49 1.92
N ILE A 122 3.07 -16.93 3.06
CA ILE A 122 3.96 -16.50 4.16
C ILE A 122 4.85 -17.65 4.64
N ARG A 123 4.26 -18.83 4.85
CA ARG A 123 5.02 -20.03 5.24
C ARG A 123 6.05 -20.44 4.19
N ALA A 124 5.69 -20.43 2.92
CA ALA A 124 6.62 -20.74 1.84
C ALA A 124 7.78 -19.74 1.76
N VAL A 125 7.54 -18.46 2.01
CA VAL A 125 8.60 -17.45 2.12
C VAL A 125 9.50 -17.73 3.32
N LYS A 126 8.93 -18.05 4.49
CA LYS A 126 9.71 -18.42 5.68
C LYS A 126 10.64 -19.61 5.44
N GLU A 127 10.16 -20.61 4.72
CA GLU A 127 10.91 -21.85 4.45
C GLU A 127 12.02 -21.65 3.41
N ASN A 128 11.75 -20.89 2.35
CA ASN A 128 12.64 -20.82 1.18
C ASN A 128 13.48 -19.53 1.11
N ASN A 129 13.01 -18.44 1.72
CA ASN A 129 13.62 -17.11 1.69
C ASN A 129 13.49 -16.41 3.05
N PRO A 130 13.91 -17.03 4.18
CA PRO A 130 13.72 -16.48 5.53
C PRO A 130 14.39 -15.11 5.73
N ASP A 131 15.47 -14.85 4.99
CA ASP A 131 16.31 -13.65 5.11
C ASP A 131 15.93 -12.53 4.14
N PHE A 132 14.77 -12.61 3.45
CA PHE A 132 14.41 -11.65 2.38
C PHE A 132 14.47 -10.16 2.81
N GLN A 133 14.29 -9.90 4.11
CA GLN A 133 14.37 -8.58 4.72
C GLN A 133 15.66 -8.38 5.54
N ARG A 134 16.33 -9.44 5.98
CA ARG A 134 17.43 -9.39 6.95
C ARG A 134 18.77 -9.60 6.26
N PRO A 135 19.64 -8.58 6.18
CA PRO A 135 20.99 -8.77 5.69
C PRO A 135 21.70 -9.87 6.49
N ALA A 136 22.25 -10.88 5.81
CA ALA A 136 22.99 -11.99 6.40
C ALA A 136 22.26 -12.76 7.53
N GLY A 137 20.93 -12.69 7.60
CA GLY A 137 20.14 -13.36 8.64
C GLY A 137 20.31 -12.76 10.05
N ASP A 138 20.60 -11.46 10.15
CA ASP A 138 20.65 -10.78 11.44
C ASP A 138 19.25 -10.51 12.02
N TYR A 139 18.86 -11.35 12.97
CA TYR A 139 17.57 -11.29 13.67
C TYR A 139 17.63 -10.58 15.02
N ASP A 140 18.81 -10.13 15.47
CA ASP A 140 19.03 -9.64 16.84
C ASP A 140 19.30 -8.13 16.91
N SER A 141 19.83 -7.53 15.84
CA SER A 141 20.24 -6.13 15.83
C SER A 141 19.10 -5.12 15.65
N TRP A 142 17.92 -5.56 15.26
CA TRP A 142 16.78 -4.66 15.06
C TRP A 142 15.96 -4.53 16.34
N PHE A 143 15.96 -3.32 16.91
CA PHE A 143 15.20 -3.00 18.11
C PHE A 143 13.72 -2.78 17.75
N ILE A 144 13.00 -3.88 17.56
CA ILE A 144 11.57 -3.91 17.27
C ILE A 144 10.84 -4.50 18.47
N ARG A 145 9.73 -3.89 18.87
CA ARG A 145 8.86 -4.40 19.95
C ARG A 145 7.39 -4.23 19.59
N ARG A 146 6.51 -4.94 20.29
CA ARG A 146 5.06 -4.71 20.18
C ARG A 146 4.70 -3.40 20.88
N ALA A 147 3.77 -2.65 20.30
CA ALA A 147 3.21 -1.46 20.94
C ALA A 147 2.59 -1.84 22.30
N GLY A 148 2.93 -1.08 23.34
CA GLY A 148 2.51 -1.36 24.72
C GLY A 148 3.32 -2.46 25.44
N SER A 149 4.31 -3.07 24.79
CA SER A 149 5.26 -3.99 25.43
C SER A 149 6.66 -3.37 25.51
N GLU A 150 7.42 -3.74 26.55
CA GLU A 150 8.85 -3.43 26.70
C GLU A 150 9.75 -4.56 26.18
N THR A 151 9.17 -5.70 25.79
CA THR A 151 9.94 -6.85 25.29
C THR A 151 10.24 -6.70 23.80
N TYR A 152 11.55 -6.74 23.47
CA TYR A 152 12.02 -6.75 22.09
C TYR A 152 11.79 -8.11 21.41
N LEU A 153 11.40 -8.06 20.13
CA LEU A 153 11.18 -9.19 19.24
C LEU A 153 12.51 -9.56 18.56
N ARG A 154 13.39 -10.26 19.29
CA ARG A 154 14.74 -10.64 18.81
C ARG A 154 14.87 -12.13 18.55
N GLY A 155 15.59 -12.48 17.48
CA GLY A 155 15.79 -13.86 17.09
C GLY A 155 14.70 -14.41 16.17
N PHE A 156 15.00 -15.53 15.53
CA PHE A 156 14.17 -16.14 14.50
C PHE A 156 12.79 -16.61 15.01
N GLU A 157 12.63 -16.81 16.32
CA GLU A 157 11.35 -17.17 16.94
C GLU A 157 10.26 -16.12 16.73
N HIS A 158 10.65 -14.85 16.55
CA HIS A 158 9.73 -13.74 16.25
C HIS A 158 9.58 -13.44 14.75
N TRP A 159 10.08 -14.32 13.87
CA TRP A 159 10.02 -14.11 12.42
C TRP A 159 8.59 -13.83 11.93
N ASP A 160 7.60 -14.58 12.42
CA ASP A 160 6.21 -14.39 11.99
C ASP A 160 5.63 -13.04 12.43
N GLU A 161 6.13 -12.50 13.55
CA GLU A 161 5.65 -11.27 14.16
C GLU A 161 6.24 -10.01 13.52
N VAL A 162 7.37 -10.15 12.84
CA VAL A 162 8.07 -9.04 12.18
C VAL A 162 8.04 -9.22 10.67
N ASP A 163 8.72 -10.24 10.17
CA ASP A 163 8.92 -10.51 8.75
C ASP A 163 7.64 -11.07 8.11
N GLY A 164 6.95 -11.99 8.78
CA GLY A 164 5.63 -12.48 8.37
C GLY A 164 4.55 -11.38 8.41
N ALA A 165 4.61 -10.50 9.40
CA ALA A 165 3.75 -9.32 9.50
C ALA A 165 3.97 -8.35 8.34
N LEU A 166 5.22 -8.15 7.91
CA LEU A 166 5.53 -7.33 6.74
C LEU A 166 4.92 -7.91 5.46
N ILE A 167 5.07 -9.21 5.21
CA ILE A 167 4.48 -9.84 4.01
C ILE A 167 2.98 -9.64 3.98
N ARG A 168 2.31 -9.87 5.13
CA ARG A 168 0.87 -9.64 5.27
C ARG A 168 0.53 -8.19 4.98
N TYR A 169 1.23 -7.25 5.61
CA TYR A 169 1.00 -5.82 5.44
C TYR A 169 1.18 -5.37 3.98
N LEU A 170 2.23 -5.84 3.29
CA LEU A 170 2.49 -5.52 1.89
C LEU A 170 1.31 -5.95 0.99
N VAL A 171 0.83 -7.19 1.18
CA VAL A 171 -0.26 -7.78 0.38
C VAL A 171 -1.61 -7.15 0.68
N THR A 172 -1.96 -6.96 1.95
CA THR A 172 -3.27 -6.42 2.36
C THR A 172 -3.31 -4.89 2.38
N GLY A 173 -2.15 -4.26 2.31
CA GLY A 173 -1.97 -2.82 2.36
C GLY A 173 -1.60 -2.26 0.97
N PRO A 174 -0.36 -1.80 0.73
CA PRO A 174 0.02 -1.12 -0.50
C PRO A 174 -0.43 -1.82 -1.79
N LEU A 175 -0.24 -3.14 -1.91
CA LEU A 175 -0.63 -3.89 -3.11
C LEU A 175 -2.16 -3.85 -3.35
N PHE A 176 -2.93 -4.00 -2.28
CA PHE A 176 -4.39 -3.95 -2.36
C PHE A 176 -4.89 -2.52 -2.61
N TRP A 177 -4.37 -1.54 -1.85
CA TRP A 177 -4.78 -0.14 -1.95
C TRP A 177 -4.47 0.49 -3.31
N LEU A 178 -3.37 0.05 -3.94
CA LEU A 178 -2.97 0.45 -5.28
C LEU A 178 -3.63 -0.40 -6.38
N GLY A 179 -4.47 -1.37 -6.04
CA GLY A 179 -5.25 -2.15 -7.01
C GLY A 179 -4.45 -3.20 -7.79
N MET A 180 -3.36 -3.68 -7.22
CA MET A 180 -2.55 -4.79 -7.77
C MET A 180 -3.05 -6.15 -7.30
N THR A 181 -3.68 -6.22 -6.12
CA THR A 181 -4.26 -7.45 -5.56
C THR A 181 -5.75 -7.28 -5.25
N ASP A 182 -6.49 -8.38 -5.30
CA ASP A 182 -7.78 -8.54 -4.61
C ASP A 182 -7.57 -9.38 -3.34
N LEU A 183 -8.40 -9.17 -2.33
CA LEU A 183 -8.36 -9.89 -1.05
C LEU A 183 -9.65 -10.67 -0.82
N ALA A 184 -9.55 -11.78 -0.09
CA ALA A 184 -10.70 -12.54 0.39
C ALA A 184 -10.52 -12.90 1.87
N SER A 185 -11.63 -12.87 2.61
CA SER A 185 -11.77 -13.29 4.00
C SER A 185 -12.88 -14.34 4.11
N ALA A 186 -12.85 -15.13 5.19
CA ALA A 186 -13.91 -16.13 5.43
C ALA A 186 -15.23 -15.50 5.87
N GLU A 187 -15.15 -14.35 6.54
CA GLU A 187 -16.28 -13.60 7.08
C GLU A 187 -16.19 -12.15 6.62
N ASP A 188 -17.34 -11.47 6.52
CA ASP A 188 -17.40 -10.05 6.19
C ASP A 188 -16.67 -9.22 7.27
N GLY A 189 -15.69 -8.43 6.84
CA GLY A 189 -14.85 -7.65 7.76
C GLY A 189 -13.76 -8.46 8.49
N GLY A 190 -13.65 -9.76 8.22
CA GLY A 190 -12.59 -10.61 8.77
C GLY A 190 -11.21 -10.34 8.17
N LEU A 191 -10.18 -10.91 8.78
CA LEU A 191 -8.81 -10.84 8.26
C LEU A 191 -8.70 -11.53 6.89
N ALA A 192 -7.95 -10.94 5.97
CA ALA A 192 -7.70 -11.54 4.68
C ALA A 192 -6.90 -12.84 4.84
N THR A 193 -7.44 -13.93 4.29
CA THR A 193 -6.84 -15.27 4.29
C THR A 193 -6.38 -15.71 2.91
N ALA A 194 -6.86 -15.04 1.87
CA ALA A 194 -6.43 -15.26 0.49
C ALA A 194 -6.27 -13.95 -0.28
N PHE A 195 -5.47 -14.00 -1.33
CA PHE A 195 -5.25 -12.89 -2.24
C PHE A 195 -5.18 -13.39 -3.68
N ARG A 196 -5.39 -12.48 -4.63
CA ARG A 196 -5.25 -12.73 -6.06
C ARG A 196 -4.49 -11.59 -6.70
N ILE A 197 -3.42 -11.88 -7.41
CA ILE A 197 -2.71 -10.88 -8.23
C ILE A 197 -3.56 -10.57 -9.45
N LYS A 198 -3.82 -9.29 -9.70
CA LYS A 198 -4.66 -8.85 -10.80
C LYS A 198 -3.81 -8.58 -12.03
N SER A 199 -4.22 -9.12 -13.18
CA SER A 199 -3.66 -8.75 -14.48
C SER A 199 -4.76 -8.52 -15.49
N ASN A 200 -4.58 -7.47 -16.29
CA ASN A 200 -5.45 -7.15 -17.44
C ASN A 200 -5.00 -7.87 -18.72
N VAL A 201 -3.86 -8.55 -18.70
CA VAL A 201 -3.30 -9.31 -19.83
C VAL A 201 -3.21 -10.78 -19.41
N GLU A 202 -3.98 -11.64 -20.06
CA GLU A 202 -3.91 -13.09 -19.86
C GLU A 202 -2.51 -13.60 -20.30
N GLY A 203 -1.87 -14.42 -19.46
CA GLY A 203 -0.63 -15.12 -19.82
C GLY A 203 0.69 -14.35 -19.66
N GLN A 204 0.69 -13.09 -19.21
CA GLN A 204 1.93 -12.34 -18.95
C GLN A 204 2.37 -12.51 -17.49
N MET A 205 3.60 -12.97 -17.25
CA MET A 205 4.24 -12.93 -15.93
C MET A 205 4.69 -11.49 -15.61
N SER A 206 4.19 -10.99 -14.48
CA SER A 206 4.55 -9.79 -13.71
C SER A 206 4.96 -8.51 -14.45
N ASP A 207 3.97 -7.62 -14.62
CA ASP A 207 4.16 -6.18 -14.43
C ASP A 207 3.14 -5.80 -13.34
N PHE A 208 3.59 -5.48 -12.12
CA PHE A 208 2.71 -5.09 -11.00
C PHE A 208 2.09 -3.71 -11.25
N ARG A 209 1.17 -3.65 -12.22
CA ARG A 209 0.45 -2.44 -12.61
C ARG A 209 -0.96 -2.48 -12.04
N PRO A 210 -1.46 -1.36 -11.50
CA PRO A 210 -2.84 -1.26 -11.05
C PRO A 210 -3.85 -1.69 -12.11
N SER A 211 -4.66 -2.69 -11.79
CA SER A 211 -5.82 -3.05 -12.60
C SER A 211 -7.01 -2.22 -12.12
N THR A 212 -7.43 -1.29 -12.95
CA THR A 212 -8.57 -0.42 -12.67
C THR A 212 -9.79 -0.88 -13.44
N PHE A 213 -10.96 -0.75 -12.82
CA PHE A 213 -12.24 -0.90 -13.50
C PHE A 213 -12.34 0.12 -14.64
N ASN A 214 -13.02 -0.24 -15.73
CA ASN A 214 -13.31 0.70 -16.81
C ASN A 214 -14.25 1.81 -16.31
N GLU A 215 -13.79 3.05 -16.37
CA GLU A 215 -14.54 4.26 -15.98
C GLU A 215 -15.58 4.61 -17.06
N LYS A 216 -16.68 3.85 -17.11
CA LYS A 216 -17.79 4.06 -18.07
C LYS A 216 -19.01 4.74 -17.43
N GLY A 217 -18.90 5.21 -16.19
CA GLY A 217 -19.99 5.91 -15.51
C GLY A 217 -20.32 7.23 -16.20
N LYS A 218 -21.60 7.61 -16.20
CA LYS A 218 -22.07 8.89 -16.74
C LYS A 218 -22.49 9.82 -15.60
N LEU A 219 -21.96 11.04 -15.62
CA LEU A 219 -22.46 12.12 -14.79
C LEU A 219 -23.83 12.55 -15.32
N THR A 220 -24.80 12.68 -14.43
CA THR A 220 -26.15 13.14 -14.79
C THR A 220 -26.51 14.36 -13.96
N VAL A 221 -26.89 15.44 -14.64
CA VAL A 221 -27.46 16.64 -14.01
C VAL A 221 -28.94 16.67 -14.34
N THR A 222 -29.77 16.64 -13.31
CA THR A 222 -31.23 16.69 -13.46
C THR A 222 -31.71 18.13 -13.53
N SER A 223 -32.91 18.34 -14.08
CA SER A 223 -33.51 19.68 -14.22
C SER A 223 -33.84 20.37 -12.89
N ASP A 224 -33.92 19.62 -11.78
CA ASP A 224 -34.03 20.14 -10.42
C ASP A 224 -32.67 20.49 -9.78
N GLY A 225 -31.59 20.46 -10.56
CA GLY A 225 -30.24 20.86 -10.12
C GLY A 225 -29.50 19.81 -9.31
N LYS A 226 -29.97 18.56 -9.23
CA LYS A 226 -29.22 17.48 -8.60
C LYS A 226 -28.16 16.94 -9.55
N ILE A 227 -26.98 16.69 -8.99
CA ILE A 227 -25.86 16.08 -9.70
C ILE A 227 -25.69 14.66 -9.16
N ASN A 228 -25.91 13.66 -10.01
CA ASN A 228 -25.62 12.26 -9.69
C ASN A 228 -24.29 11.87 -10.34
N VAL A 229 -23.35 11.48 -9.48
CA VAL A 229 -21.99 11.07 -9.88
C VAL A 229 -21.78 9.62 -9.41
N PRO A 230 -22.14 8.62 -10.23
CA PRO A 230 -21.84 7.22 -9.94
C PRO A 230 -20.33 6.98 -9.75
N ARG A 231 -19.97 5.95 -8.95
CA ARG A 231 -18.57 5.63 -8.60
C ARG A 231 -17.62 5.43 -9.80
N LEU A 232 -18.17 5.10 -10.98
CA LEU A 232 -17.38 4.81 -12.19
C LEU A 232 -17.32 5.99 -13.16
N VAL A 233 -17.81 7.18 -12.79
CA VAL A 233 -17.64 8.40 -13.59
C VAL A 233 -16.16 8.77 -13.66
N PRO A 234 -15.59 9.04 -14.85
CA PRO A 234 -14.21 9.51 -14.99
C PRO A 234 -13.93 10.76 -14.16
N ARG A 235 -12.69 10.88 -13.65
CA ARG A 235 -12.26 12.05 -12.86
C ARG A 235 -11.95 13.28 -13.71
N ALA A 236 -11.76 13.10 -15.02
CA ALA A 236 -11.48 14.12 -16.03
C ALA A 236 -12.29 13.85 -17.31
#